data_AF-A0AAN7GW03-F1
#
_entry.id   AF-A0AAN7GW03-F1
#
_cell.length_a   1.000
_cell.length_b   1.000
_cell.length_c   1.000
_cell.angle_alpha   90.00
_cell.angle_beta   90.00
_cell.angle_gamma   90.00
#
_symmetry.space_group_name_H-M   'P 1'
#
loop_
_entity.id
_entity.type
_entity.pdbx_description
1 polymer ?
#
loop_
_entity_poly.entity_id
_entity_poly.type
_entity_poly.pdbx_seq_one_letter_code
_entity_poly.pdbx_strand_id
1 'polypeptide(L)'
;MAATITEVFGTVKEIGDIIKAFDFSKINIKDEKAEEDLHCDLAPAYGTLNVESMKNLDEHLKIIIATTMKTLAAQKDKSWDAVLSTMMQNPVLKPIESSDVARSDKLIKKGSHNFKADGSPDDAIVKEVEVWFKKLLQDDDVEQSTRIKIHVLGKIVAQTGAIITGLIDFFHKHEYHEQKVLDIGVLRFPDIDQPFFKLYRIQLDVWSNCTRTVFHQYDDNGITGQFNMRKFATRDNVIDQMTKEAKKHAADRMWA
;
A
#
# COMPACT_ATOMS: atom_id res chain seq x y z
N MET A 1 -28.45 6.03 0.82
CA MET A 1 -27.84 5.14 1.82
C MET A 1 -26.47 5.70 2.19
N ALA A 2 -26.05 5.49 3.44
CA ALA A 2 -24.66 5.67 3.85
C ALA A 2 -23.81 4.61 3.14
N ALA A 3 -22.60 4.96 2.72
CA ALA A 3 -21.69 3.98 2.13
C ALA A 3 -21.10 3.14 3.25
N THR A 4 -21.25 1.83 3.18
CA THR A 4 -20.63 0.94 4.18
C THR A 4 -19.14 0.80 3.90
N ILE A 5 -18.36 0.48 4.94
CA ILE A 5 -16.92 0.18 4.81
C ILE A 5 -16.71 -0.93 3.76
N THR A 6 -17.55 -1.96 3.79
CA THR A 6 -17.49 -3.08 2.83
C THR A 6 -17.81 -2.65 1.39
N GLU A 7 -18.72 -1.70 1.16
CA GLU A 7 -19.00 -1.19 -0.19
C GLU A 7 -17.82 -0.42 -0.79
N VAL A 8 -17.00 0.22 0.05
CA VAL A 8 -15.83 0.97 -0.41
C VAL A 8 -14.61 0.08 -0.58
N PHE A 9 -14.31 -0.76 0.41
CA PHE A 9 -13.04 -1.48 0.50
C PHE A 9 -13.16 -2.99 0.22
N GLY A 10 -14.37 -3.53 0.09
CA GLY A 10 -14.62 -4.97 -0.02
C GLY A 10 -14.36 -5.77 1.26
N THR A 11 -13.77 -5.13 2.28
CA THR A 11 -13.41 -5.74 3.57
C THR A 11 -13.49 -4.71 4.68
N VAL A 12 -13.70 -5.18 5.91
CA VAL A 12 -13.62 -4.36 7.14
C VAL A 12 -12.24 -4.41 7.79
N LYS A 13 -11.33 -5.23 7.26
CA LYS A 13 -9.97 -5.38 7.80
C LYS A 13 -9.12 -4.17 7.41
N GLU A 14 -8.33 -3.66 8.35
CA GLU A 14 -7.30 -2.67 8.06
C GLU A 14 -6.15 -3.29 7.26
N ILE A 15 -5.39 -2.43 6.56
CA ILE A 15 -4.23 -2.88 5.78
C ILE A 15 -3.24 -3.72 6.60
N GLY A 16 -2.98 -3.34 7.86
CA GLY A 16 -2.06 -4.09 8.73
C GLY A 16 -2.54 -5.51 9.05
N ASP A 17 -3.85 -5.73 9.09
CA ASP A 17 -4.43 -7.06 9.31
C ASP A 17 -4.44 -7.90 8.03
N ILE A 18 -4.62 -7.26 6.87
CA ILE A 18 -4.51 -7.89 5.55
C ILE A 18 -3.09 -8.43 5.34
N ILE A 19 -2.07 -7.58 5.54
CA ILE A 19 -0.66 -7.95 5.37
C ILE A 19 -0.26 -9.07 6.34
N LYS A 20 -0.69 -8.98 7.61
CA LYS A 20 -0.35 -9.98 8.62
C LYS A 20 -0.98 -11.35 8.33
N ALA A 21 -2.17 -11.36 7.75
CA ALA A 21 -2.90 -12.58 7.42
C ALA A 21 -2.42 -13.25 6.12
N PHE A 22 -1.73 -12.50 5.24
CA PHE A 22 -1.21 -13.02 3.99
C PHE A 22 -0.05 -13.99 4.22
N ASP A 23 -0.07 -15.09 3.49
CA ASP A 23 0.97 -16.12 3.55
C ASP A 23 1.89 -15.99 2.34
N PHE A 24 2.94 -15.18 2.50
CA PHE A 24 3.94 -14.93 1.45
C PHE A 24 4.59 -16.22 0.92
N SER A 25 4.60 -17.32 1.69
CA SER A 25 5.16 -18.59 1.23
C SER A 25 4.38 -19.24 0.08
N LYS A 26 3.14 -18.79 -0.16
CA LYS A 26 2.29 -19.29 -1.24
C LYS A 26 2.58 -18.67 -2.60
N ILE A 27 3.37 -17.60 -2.65
CA ILE A 27 3.79 -17.01 -3.93
C ILE A 27 4.68 -18.03 -4.63
N ASN A 28 4.32 -18.44 -5.85
CA ASN A 28 5.09 -19.44 -6.57
C ASN A 28 5.10 -19.15 -8.08
N ILE A 29 6.30 -19.00 -8.63
CA ILE A 29 6.49 -18.71 -10.06
C ILE A 29 6.33 -19.97 -10.93
N LYS A 30 6.44 -21.16 -10.33
CA LYS A 30 6.38 -22.42 -11.07
C LYS A 30 4.94 -22.93 -11.26
N ASP A 31 3.96 -22.29 -10.63
CA ASP A 31 2.57 -22.75 -10.62
C ASP A 31 1.62 -21.61 -11.05
N GLU A 32 1.00 -21.76 -12.22
CA GLU A 32 0.00 -20.84 -12.77
C GLU A 32 -1.25 -20.68 -11.89
N LYS A 33 -1.41 -21.50 -10.83
CA LYS A 33 -2.55 -21.46 -9.91
C LYS A 33 -2.21 -20.92 -8.52
N ALA A 34 -0.95 -20.58 -8.25
CA ALA A 34 -0.55 -20.00 -6.98
C ALA A 34 -1.05 -18.56 -6.82
N GLU A 35 -1.22 -18.08 -5.59
CA GLU A 35 -1.44 -16.64 -5.38
C GLU A 35 -0.21 -15.89 -5.90
N GLU A 36 -0.41 -15.03 -6.90
CA GLU A 36 0.70 -14.40 -7.63
C GLU A 36 1.41 -13.33 -6.79
N ASP A 37 0.66 -12.63 -5.93
CA ASP A 37 1.11 -11.54 -5.08
C ASP A 37 0.11 -11.19 -3.97
N LEU A 38 0.55 -10.42 -2.97
CA LEU A 38 -0.38 -9.72 -2.08
C LEU A 38 -0.92 -8.48 -2.80
N HIS A 39 -2.09 -8.64 -3.42
CA HIS A 39 -2.80 -7.56 -4.09
C HIS A 39 -3.97 -7.04 -3.25
N CYS A 40 -4.03 -5.71 -3.05
CA CYS A 40 -5.18 -5.03 -2.47
C CYS A 40 -5.34 -3.64 -3.09
N ASP A 41 -6.35 -3.47 -3.95
CA ASP A 41 -6.66 -2.21 -4.62
C ASP A 41 -6.79 -1.03 -3.64
N LEU A 42 -7.58 -1.21 -2.57
CA LEU A 42 -7.81 -0.19 -1.57
C LEU A 42 -8.19 -0.79 -0.21
N ALA A 43 -7.38 -0.50 0.81
CA ALA A 43 -7.66 -0.84 2.20
C ALA A 43 -7.82 0.42 3.08
N PRO A 44 -8.61 0.35 4.16
CA PRO A 44 -8.69 1.43 5.13
C PRO A 44 -7.50 1.39 6.10
N ALA A 45 -7.10 2.58 6.57
CA ALA A 45 -6.30 2.75 7.78
C ALA A 45 -6.95 3.82 8.67
N TYR A 46 -7.36 3.46 9.89
CA TYR A 46 -8.11 4.35 10.77
C TYR A 46 -7.21 5.21 11.67
N GLY A 47 -5.90 4.93 11.74
CA GLY A 47 -4.96 5.67 12.57
C GLY A 47 -5.36 5.58 14.04
N THR A 48 -5.72 6.73 14.63
CA THR A 48 -6.21 6.81 16.02
C THR A 48 -7.74 6.81 16.13
N LEU A 49 -8.46 6.73 15.00
CA LEU A 49 -9.92 6.69 15.01
C LEU A 49 -10.43 5.40 15.66
N ASN A 50 -11.40 5.58 16.55
CA ASN A 50 -12.22 4.56 17.13
C ASN A 50 -13.66 5.10 17.23
N VAL A 51 -14.60 4.27 17.70
CA VAL A 51 -16.02 4.63 17.78
C VAL A 51 -16.25 5.91 18.61
N GLU A 52 -15.42 6.15 19.63
CA GLU A 52 -15.52 7.32 20.49
C GLU A 52 -14.89 8.56 19.85
N SER A 53 -13.66 8.47 19.32
CA SER A 53 -13.00 9.60 18.66
C SER A 53 -13.73 10.06 17.40
N MET A 54 -14.38 9.15 16.67
CA MET A 54 -15.25 9.50 15.53
C MET A 54 -16.47 10.36 15.94
N LYS A 55 -17.00 10.20 17.15
CA LYS A 55 -18.10 11.05 17.67
C LYS A 55 -17.62 12.47 17.94
N ASN A 56 -16.37 12.61 18.34
CA ASN A 56 -15.76 13.88 18.72
C ASN A 56 -15.04 14.57 17.56
N LEU A 57 -15.00 13.97 16.36
CA LEU A 57 -14.49 14.63 15.17
C LEU A 57 -15.27 15.93 14.88
N ASP A 58 -14.53 16.91 14.38
CA ASP A 58 -15.07 18.14 13.83
C ASP A 58 -16.11 17.86 12.71
N GLU A 59 -17.04 18.80 12.52
CA GLU A 59 -18.12 18.67 11.54
C GLU A 59 -17.58 18.61 10.11
N HIS A 60 -16.56 19.38 9.76
CA HIS A 60 -15.97 19.36 8.41
C HIS A 60 -15.30 18.01 8.15
N LEU A 61 -14.59 17.45 9.12
CA LEU A 61 -14.00 16.11 9.03
C LEU A 61 -15.06 15.02 8.80
N LYS A 62 -16.17 15.07 9.55
CA LYS A 62 -17.31 14.15 9.35
C LYS A 62 -17.90 14.28 7.94
N ILE A 63 -18.07 15.50 7.45
CA ILE A 63 -18.62 15.77 6.11
C ILE A 63 -17.69 15.23 5.02
N ILE A 64 -16.38 15.45 5.11
CA ILE A 64 -15.45 14.92 4.10
C ILE A 64 -15.37 13.41 4.15
N ILE A 65 -15.44 12.77 5.33
CA ILE A 65 -15.49 11.30 5.44
C ILE A 65 -16.74 10.76 4.75
N ALA A 66 -17.91 11.23 5.15
CA ALA A 66 -19.18 10.74 4.61
C ALA A 66 -19.28 10.96 3.09
N THR A 67 -18.86 12.14 2.60
CA THR A 67 -18.92 12.47 1.17
C THR A 67 -17.92 11.65 0.38
N THR A 68 -16.69 11.48 0.88
CA THR A 68 -15.66 10.69 0.20
C THR A 68 -16.04 9.21 0.15
N MET A 69 -16.49 8.63 1.26
CA MET A 69 -16.96 7.24 1.31
C MET A 69 -18.11 7.00 0.33
N LYS A 70 -19.08 7.92 0.26
CA LYS A 70 -20.18 7.83 -0.69
C LYS A 70 -19.70 7.82 -2.15
N THR A 71 -18.78 8.72 -2.50
CA THR A 71 -18.24 8.79 -3.86
C THR A 71 -17.42 7.54 -4.18
N LEU A 72 -16.60 7.08 -3.24
CA LEU A 72 -15.79 5.88 -3.40
C LEU A 72 -16.63 4.60 -3.42
N ALA A 73 -17.79 4.54 -2.79
CA ALA A 73 -18.69 3.38 -2.88
C ALA A 73 -19.34 3.25 -4.27
N ALA A 74 -19.56 4.38 -4.96
CA ALA A 74 -20.19 4.40 -6.28
C ALA A 74 -19.24 3.97 -7.41
N GLN A 75 -17.92 4.11 -7.23
CA GLN A 75 -16.95 3.63 -8.22
C GLN A 75 -16.78 2.11 -8.13
N LYS A 76 -16.68 1.44 -9.29
CA LYS A 76 -16.40 0.00 -9.37
C LYS A 76 -14.90 -0.28 -9.36
N ASP A 77 -14.16 0.52 -10.13
CA ASP A 77 -12.71 0.47 -10.18
C ASP A 77 -12.13 1.07 -8.90
N LYS A 78 -11.34 0.27 -8.18
CA LYS A 78 -10.66 0.65 -6.93
C LYS A 78 -9.15 0.79 -7.11
N SER A 79 -8.65 0.70 -8.35
CA SER A 79 -7.24 0.90 -8.65
C SER A 79 -6.77 2.28 -8.17
N TRP A 80 -5.46 2.39 -7.95
CA TRP A 80 -4.81 3.62 -7.52
C TRP A 80 -5.23 4.85 -8.34
N ASP A 81 -5.14 4.77 -9.67
CA ASP A 81 -5.42 5.91 -10.54
C ASP A 81 -6.90 6.30 -10.50
N ALA A 82 -7.80 5.32 -10.43
CA ALA A 82 -9.24 5.56 -10.31
C ALA A 82 -9.58 6.25 -8.98
N VAL A 83 -9.07 5.72 -7.86
CA VAL A 83 -9.29 6.29 -6.53
C VAL A 83 -8.69 7.70 -6.44
N LEU A 84 -7.46 7.89 -6.93
CA LEU A 84 -6.79 9.18 -6.96
C LEU A 84 -7.58 10.21 -7.77
N SER A 85 -8.04 9.83 -8.97
CA SER A 85 -8.89 10.67 -9.82
C SER A 85 -10.18 11.06 -9.12
N THR A 86 -10.86 10.10 -8.49
CA THR A 86 -12.08 10.33 -7.71
C THR A 86 -11.85 11.30 -6.56
N MET A 87 -10.74 11.17 -5.82
CA MET A 87 -10.40 12.09 -4.73
C MET A 87 -10.05 13.49 -5.23
N MET A 88 -9.35 13.60 -6.36
CA MET A 88 -9.02 14.89 -7.01
C MET A 88 -10.26 15.65 -7.49
N GLN A 89 -11.28 14.93 -7.94
CA GLN A 89 -12.53 15.50 -8.42
C GLN A 89 -13.56 15.76 -7.30
N ASN A 90 -13.28 15.31 -6.07
CA ASN A 90 -14.21 15.45 -4.96
C ASN A 90 -14.38 16.94 -4.58
N PRO A 91 -15.62 17.49 -4.61
CA PRO A 91 -15.85 18.91 -4.39
C PRO A 91 -15.53 19.38 -2.96
N VAL A 92 -15.52 18.49 -1.97
CA VAL A 92 -15.22 18.84 -0.57
C VAL A 92 -13.76 18.60 -0.18
N LEU A 93 -12.95 18.05 -1.09
CA LEU A 93 -11.52 17.83 -0.87
C LEU A 93 -10.68 18.80 -1.70
N LYS A 94 -9.52 19.17 -1.16
CA LYS A 94 -8.46 19.84 -1.92
C LYS A 94 -7.13 19.09 -1.72
N PRO A 95 -6.35 18.85 -2.78
CA PRO A 95 -5.03 18.27 -2.62
C PRO A 95 -4.14 19.26 -1.85
N ILE A 96 -3.30 18.73 -0.95
CA ILE A 96 -2.24 19.54 -0.32
C ILE A 96 -1.09 19.62 -1.33
N GLU A 97 -0.78 20.82 -1.83
CA GLU A 97 0.14 21.02 -2.97
C GLU A 97 1.53 20.39 -2.78
N SER A 98 2.05 20.40 -1.56
CA SER A 98 3.37 19.85 -1.22
C SER A 98 3.34 18.39 -0.75
N SER A 99 2.23 17.67 -0.96
CA SER A 99 2.05 16.31 -0.44
C SER A 99 2.19 15.20 -1.48
N ASP A 100 2.35 15.55 -2.75
CA ASP A 100 2.50 14.58 -3.83
C ASP A 100 3.89 13.95 -3.74
N VAL A 101 3.93 12.64 -3.56
CA VAL A 101 5.15 11.86 -3.46
C VAL A 101 5.06 10.74 -4.47
N ALA A 102 6.05 10.65 -5.35
CA ALA A 102 6.29 9.51 -6.21
C ALA A 102 7.77 9.14 -6.07
N ARG A 103 8.04 7.98 -5.47
CA ARG A 103 9.40 7.48 -5.22
C ARG A 103 9.53 6.06 -5.72
N SER A 104 10.71 5.78 -6.26
CA SER A 104 11.14 4.42 -6.53
C SER A 104 12.58 4.26 -6.06
N ASP A 105 12.88 3.10 -5.49
CA ASP A 105 14.23 2.72 -5.11
C ASP A 105 14.44 1.23 -5.39
N LYS A 106 15.70 0.80 -5.50
CA LYS A 106 16.08 -0.59 -5.71
C LYS A 106 17.06 -1.04 -4.65
N LEU A 107 16.78 -2.18 -4.01
CA LEU A 107 17.75 -2.91 -3.23
C LEU A 107 18.41 -3.95 -4.13
N ILE A 108 19.69 -3.77 -4.48
CA ILE A 108 20.43 -4.64 -5.38
C ILE A 108 21.43 -5.48 -4.59
N LYS A 109 21.43 -6.78 -4.85
CA LYS A 109 22.38 -7.75 -4.32
C LYS A 109 23.18 -8.38 -5.45
N LYS A 110 24.51 -8.33 -5.33
CA LYS A 110 25.44 -8.88 -6.31
C LYS A 110 25.80 -10.32 -5.96
N GLY A 111 25.49 -11.26 -6.84
CA GLY A 111 25.73 -12.69 -6.66
C GLY A 111 24.45 -13.48 -6.31
N SER A 112 24.44 -14.74 -6.75
CA SER A 112 23.29 -15.65 -6.75
C SER A 112 22.91 -16.25 -5.38
N HIS A 113 23.64 -15.95 -4.31
CA HIS A 113 23.48 -16.58 -2.99
C HIS A 113 23.16 -15.62 -1.84
N ASN A 114 22.92 -14.35 -2.13
CA ASN A 114 22.69 -13.38 -1.05
C ASN A 114 21.35 -13.61 -0.37
N PHE A 115 20.26 -13.84 -1.11
CA PHE A 115 19.00 -14.27 -0.50
C PHE A 115 19.02 -15.80 -0.35
N LYS A 116 18.97 -16.31 0.89
CA LYS A 116 19.05 -17.76 1.14
C LYS A 116 17.86 -18.48 0.51
N ALA A 117 18.15 -19.57 -0.20
CA ALA A 117 17.14 -20.40 -0.87
C ALA A 117 16.37 -21.34 0.09
N ASP A 118 16.81 -21.46 1.35
CA ASP A 118 16.15 -22.29 2.37
C ASP A 118 14.93 -21.62 3.01
N GLY A 119 14.61 -20.38 2.60
CA GLY A 119 13.50 -19.60 3.16
C GLY A 119 13.74 -19.14 4.59
N SER A 120 14.95 -19.31 5.15
CA SER A 120 15.32 -18.73 6.43
C SER A 120 15.76 -17.27 6.22
N PRO A 121 15.18 -16.29 6.94
CA PRO A 121 15.64 -14.92 6.86
C PRO A 121 17.08 -14.83 7.40
N ASP A 122 18.00 -14.26 6.63
CA ASP A 122 19.28 -13.80 7.18
C ASP A 122 19.05 -12.47 7.89
N ASP A 123 19.24 -12.43 9.21
CA ASP A 123 18.97 -11.24 10.03
C ASP A 123 19.67 -9.98 9.51
N ALA A 124 20.86 -10.10 8.92
CA ALA A 124 21.57 -8.96 8.34
C ALA A 124 20.83 -8.42 7.10
N ILE A 125 20.29 -9.31 6.28
CA ILE A 125 19.54 -8.97 5.06
C ILE A 125 18.17 -8.42 5.41
N VAL A 126 17.49 -9.02 6.39
CA VAL A 126 16.20 -8.50 6.87
C VAL A 126 16.37 -7.08 7.39
N LYS A 127 17.43 -6.81 8.16
CA LYS A 127 17.72 -5.46 8.67
C LYS A 127 18.04 -4.48 7.55
N GLU A 128 18.78 -4.90 6.53
CA GLU A 128 19.07 -4.06 5.38
C GLU A 128 17.82 -3.73 4.57
N VAL A 129 16.95 -4.72 4.35
CA VAL A 129 15.65 -4.55 3.70
C VAL A 129 14.76 -3.63 4.53
N GLU A 130 14.77 -3.73 5.85
CA GLU A 130 14.06 -2.80 6.75
C GLU A 130 14.56 -1.37 6.59
N VAL A 131 15.87 -1.15 6.62
CA VAL A 131 16.46 0.19 6.44
C VAL A 131 16.13 0.75 5.06
N TRP A 132 16.25 -0.07 4.02
CA TRP A 132 15.88 0.32 2.65
C TRP A 132 14.39 0.66 2.54
N PHE A 133 13.51 -0.18 3.08
CA PHE A 133 12.06 0.04 3.02
C PHE A 133 11.64 1.30 3.78
N LYS A 134 12.22 1.54 4.97
CA LYS A 134 12.03 2.79 5.72
C LYS A 134 12.46 4.02 4.93
N LYS A 135 13.59 3.93 4.22
CA LYS A 135 14.07 5.01 3.34
C LYS A 135 13.18 5.19 2.11
N LEU A 136 12.59 4.12 1.57
CA LEU A 136 11.61 4.20 0.50
C LEU A 136 10.32 4.90 0.96
N LEU A 137 9.85 4.62 2.18
CA LEU A 137 8.62 5.19 2.72
C LEU A 137 8.78 6.60 3.29
N GLN A 138 9.85 6.92 4.03
CA GLN A 138 10.05 8.19 4.77
C GLN A 138 8.77 8.78 5.39
N ASP A 139 7.88 7.94 5.91
CA ASP A 139 6.60 8.34 6.50
C ASP A 139 6.25 7.32 7.59
N ASP A 140 6.54 7.71 8.84
CA ASP A 140 6.37 6.84 10.02
C ASP A 140 4.90 6.43 10.22
N ASP A 141 3.96 7.26 9.79
CA ASP A 141 2.52 6.97 9.88
C ASP A 141 2.11 5.88 8.88
N VAL A 142 2.73 5.84 7.70
CA VAL A 142 2.56 4.74 6.73
C VAL A 142 3.17 3.44 7.27
N GLU A 143 4.37 3.51 7.86
CA GLU A 143 5.01 2.35 8.51
C GLU A 143 4.12 1.77 9.62
N GLN A 144 3.59 2.63 10.49
CA GLN A 144 2.71 2.23 11.58
C GLN A 144 1.39 1.64 11.08
N SER A 145 0.77 2.25 10.07
CA SER A 145 -0.53 1.82 9.53
C SER A 145 -0.44 0.47 8.82
N THR A 146 0.61 0.26 8.03
CA THR A 146 0.84 -0.99 7.30
C THR A 146 1.29 -2.13 8.22
N ARG A 147 1.83 -1.81 9.41
CA ARG A 147 2.37 -2.78 10.38
C ARG A 147 3.41 -3.73 9.75
N ILE A 148 4.06 -3.32 8.67
CA ILE A 148 5.15 -4.05 8.02
C ILE A 148 6.37 -3.94 8.95
N LYS A 149 6.45 -4.86 9.90
CA LYS A 149 7.57 -4.97 10.86
C LYS A 149 8.63 -5.95 10.34
N ILE A 150 9.75 -6.00 11.04
CA ILE A 150 10.88 -6.90 10.77
C ILE A 150 10.47 -8.35 10.49
N HIS A 151 9.43 -8.89 11.16
CA HIS A 151 8.96 -10.25 10.92
C HIS A 151 8.23 -10.42 9.57
N VAL A 152 7.45 -9.43 9.14
CA VAL A 152 6.80 -9.43 7.81
C VAL A 152 7.86 -9.28 6.74
N LEU A 153 8.81 -8.36 6.94
CA LEU A 153 9.95 -8.19 6.05
C LEU A 153 10.80 -9.46 5.97
N GLY A 154 11.01 -10.17 7.08
CA GLY A 154 11.69 -11.47 7.08
C GLY A 154 10.99 -12.51 6.20
N LYS A 155 9.65 -12.57 6.24
CA LYS A 155 8.87 -13.44 5.34
C LYS A 155 8.99 -13.01 3.88
N ILE A 156 8.91 -11.70 3.60
CA ILE A 156 9.09 -11.16 2.26
C ILE A 156 10.49 -11.53 1.74
N VAL A 157 11.55 -11.33 2.54
CA VAL A 157 12.94 -11.63 2.18
C VAL A 157 13.16 -13.11 1.92
N ALA A 158 12.68 -13.98 2.81
CA ALA A 158 12.72 -15.42 2.63
C ALA A 158 12.06 -15.84 1.31
N GLN A 159 10.88 -15.27 1.05
CA GLN A 159 10.14 -15.53 -0.17
C GLN A 159 10.85 -14.97 -1.41
N THR A 160 11.40 -13.77 -1.33
CA THR A 160 12.22 -13.17 -2.40
C THR A 160 13.36 -14.12 -2.79
N GLY A 161 14.05 -14.73 -1.81
CA GLY A 161 15.10 -15.72 -2.07
C GLY A 161 14.60 -16.96 -2.82
N ALA A 162 13.46 -17.51 -2.39
CA ALA A 162 12.82 -18.64 -3.06
C ALA A 162 12.38 -18.28 -4.50
N ILE A 163 11.80 -17.09 -4.69
CA ILE A 163 11.35 -16.58 -6.00
C ILE A 163 12.55 -16.38 -6.92
N ILE A 164 13.61 -15.68 -6.48
CA ILE A 164 14.82 -15.45 -7.28
C ILE A 164 15.45 -16.78 -7.70
N THR A 165 15.55 -17.74 -6.78
CA THR A 165 16.10 -19.07 -7.11
C THR A 165 15.22 -19.77 -8.14
N GLY A 166 13.89 -19.71 -7.99
CA GLY A 166 12.94 -20.22 -8.97
C GLY A 166 13.09 -19.58 -10.35
N LEU A 167 13.29 -18.26 -10.43
CA LEU A 167 13.56 -17.54 -11.68
C LEU A 167 14.86 -18.04 -12.33
N ILE A 168 15.92 -18.19 -11.56
CA ILE A 168 17.22 -18.63 -12.08
C ILE A 168 17.15 -20.08 -12.58
N ASP A 169 16.49 -20.97 -11.82
CA ASP A 169 16.40 -22.40 -12.15
C ASP A 169 15.49 -22.68 -13.35
N PHE A 170 14.36 -21.98 -13.44
CA PHE A 170 13.38 -22.19 -14.51
C PHE A 170 13.86 -21.60 -15.84
N PHE A 171 14.55 -20.46 -15.82
CA PHE A 171 14.95 -19.73 -17.02
C PHE A 171 16.47 -19.86 -17.26
N HIS A 172 16.86 -20.79 -18.14
CA HIS A 172 18.26 -20.96 -18.53
C HIS A 172 18.73 -19.86 -19.52
N LYS A 173 19.56 -18.93 -19.01
CA LYS A 173 20.42 -17.94 -19.70
C LYS A 173 19.74 -16.70 -20.33
N HIS A 174 20.35 -15.53 -20.05
CA HIS A 174 20.19 -14.22 -20.73
C HIS A 174 18.85 -13.50 -20.60
N GLU A 175 18.18 -13.60 -19.47
CA GLU A 175 16.86 -12.97 -19.31
C GLU A 175 16.74 -12.19 -17.98
N TYR A 176 16.10 -11.04 -18.07
CA TYR A 176 15.62 -10.27 -16.92
C TYR A 176 14.22 -10.77 -16.60
N HIS A 177 13.99 -11.11 -15.34
CA HIS A 177 12.67 -11.50 -14.87
C HIS A 177 12.29 -10.72 -13.63
N GLU A 178 11.01 -10.42 -13.52
CA GLU A 178 10.42 -9.63 -12.45
C GLU A 178 9.08 -10.25 -12.07
N GLN A 179 8.83 -10.35 -10.76
CA GLN A 179 7.60 -10.85 -10.18
C GLN A 179 7.12 -9.84 -9.14
N LYS A 180 5.85 -9.46 -9.20
CA LYS A 180 5.25 -8.64 -8.16
C LYS A 180 5.03 -9.47 -6.90
N VAL A 181 5.33 -8.93 -5.73
CA VAL A 181 5.08 -9.61 -4.43
C VAL A 181 4.12 -8.85 -3.53
N LEU A 182 3.98 -7.54 -3.76
CA LEU A 182 3.10 -6.66 -3.01
C LEU A 182 2.57 -5.56 -3.93
N ASP A 183 1.27 -5.35 -3.95
CA ASP A 183 0.63 -4.16 -4.51
C ASP A 183 -0.55 -3.75 -3.63
N ILE A 184 -0.37 -2.71 -2.83
CA ILE A 184 -1.40 -2.28 -1.88
C ILE A 184 -1.68 -0.79 -2.04
N GLY A 185 -2.95 -0.44 -2.24
CA GLY A 185 -3.48 0.90 -2.09
C GLY A 185 -4.12 1.06 -0.71
N VAL A 186 -3.93 2.21 -0.08
CA VAL A 186 -4.45 2.49 1.25
C VAL A 186 -5.01 3.90 1.32
N LEU A 187 -6.21 4.01 1.89
CA LEU A 187 -6.81 5.27 2.30
C LEU A 187 -6.77 5.39 3.83
N ARG A 188 -5.86 6.24 4.32
CA ARG A 188 -5.79 6.61 5.72
C ARG A 188 -6.76 7.75 6.00
N PHE A 189 -7.65 7.52 6.97
CA PHE A 189 -8.70 8.45 7.35
C PHE A 189 -8.13 9.65 8.12
N PRO A 190 -8.79 10.82 8.04
CA PRO A 190 -8.44 11.94 8.89
C PRO A 190 -8.79 11.64 10.34
N ASP A 191 -7.91 12.02 11.26
CA ASP A 191 -8.12 11.95 12.70
C ASP A 191 -7.81 13.31 13.35
N ILE A 192 -7.82 13.36 14.68
CA ILE A 192 -7.60 14.60 15.44
C ILE A 192 -6.18 15.13 15.22
N ASP A 193 -5.19 14.24 15.12
CA ASP A 193 -3.77 14.60 14.99
C ASP A 193 -3.38 14.90 13.54
N GLN A 194 -4.09 14.30 12.58
CA GLN A 194 -3.87 14.42 11.15
C GLN A 194 -5.23 14.63 10.44
N PRO A 195 -5.72 15.89 10.36
CA PRO A 195 -7.04 16.24 9.83
C PRO A 195 -7.08 16.27 8.30
N PHE A 196 -6.52 15.24 7.65
CA PHE A 196 -6.51 15.07 6.20
C PHE A 196 -6.60 13.58 5.84
N PHE A 197 -7.15 13.28 4.67
CA PHE A 197 -6.96 11.96 4.09
C PHE A 197 -5.54 11.81 3.57
N LYS A 198 -4.94 10.63 3.72
CA LYS A 198 -3.71 10.25 3.05
C LYS A 198 -3.99 9.01 2.19
N LEU A 199 -3.88 9.17 0.89
CA LEU A 199 -3.99 8.09 -0.08
C LEU A 199 -2.57 7.68 -0.47
N TYR A 200 -2.20 6.41 -0.32
CA TYR A 200 -0.88 5.93 -0.72
C TYR A 200 -0.90 4.52 -1.31
N ARG A 201 0.08 4.22 -2.17
CA ARG A 201 0.30 2.92 -2.78
C ARG A 201 1.72 2.47 -2.52
N ILE A 202 1.88 1.21 -2.13
CA ILE A 202 3.16 0.54 -2.01
C ILE A 202 3.15 -0.64 -2.97
N GLN A 203 4.11 -0.67 -3.89
CA GLN A 203 4.36 -1.80 -4.78
C GLN A 203 5.78 -2.31 -4.54
N LEU A 204 5.92 -3.63 -4.39
CA LEU A 204 7.21 -4.31 -4.32
C LEU A 204 7.27 -5.38 -5.41
N ASP A 205 8.32 -5.30 -6.22
CA ASP A 205 8.63 -6.26 -7.26
C ASP A 205 9.99 -6.87 -6.97
N VAL A 206 10.12 -8.18 -7.12
CA VAL A 206 11.39 -8.89 -6.97
C VAL A 206 11.87 -9.30 -8.34
N TRP A 207 13.17 -9.21 -8.59
CA TRP A 207 13.72 -9.48 -9.91
C TRP A 207 15.09 -10.14 -9.85
N SER A 208 15.42 -10.82 -10.95
CA SER A 208 16.72 -11.42 -11.21
C SER A 208 17.18 -11.04 -12.61
N ASN A 209 18.46 -10.71 -12.75
CA ASN A 209 19.13 -10.41 -14.00
C ASN A 209 20.38 -11.26 -14.13
N CYS A 210 20.33 -12.26 -15.01
CA CYS A 210 21.44 -13.19 -15.24
C CYS A 210 22.11 -12.89 -16.59
N THR A 211 23.25 -12.20 -16.56
CA THR A 211 24.02 -11.89 -17.76
C THR A 211 25.27 -12.78 -17.83
N ARG A 212 25.32 -13.70 -18.80
CA ARG A 212 26.50 -14.56 -19.02
C ARG A 212 27.30 -14.12 -20.24
N THR A 213 28.51 -13.63 -20.03
CA THR A 213 29.51 -13.48 -21.09
C THR A 213 30.44 -14.70 -21.10
N VAL A 214 31.13 -14.96 -22.21
CA VAL A 214 31.94 -16.18 -22.45
C VAL A 214 32.98 -16.46 -21.34
N PHE A 215 33.39 -15.43 -20.58
CA PHE A 215 34.40 -15.53 -19.53
C PHE A 215 33.92 -15.10 -18.12
N HIS A 216 32.76 -14.44 -18.01
CA HIS A 216 32.23 -13.94 -16.73
C HIS A 216 30.69 -14.02 -16.66
N GLN A 217 30.18 -14.57 -15.56
CA GLN A 217 28.76 -14.58 -15.21
C GLN A 217 28.50 -13.47 -14.19
N TYR A 218 27.56 -12.58 -14.50
CA TYR A 218 27.06 -11.55 -13.61
C TYR A 218 25.61 -11.86 -13.29
N ASP A 219 25.34 -12.23 -12.04
CA ASP A 219 24.00 -12.47 -11.53
C ASP A 219 23.68 -11.39 -10.50
N ASP A 220 22.80 -10.47 -10.87
CA ASP A 220 22.26 -9.46 -9.97
C ASP A 220 20.82 -9.82 -9.66
N ASN A 221 20.41 -9.65 -8.41
CA ASN A 221 19.04 -9.83 -8.00
C ASN A 221 18.65 -8.74 -6.99
N GLY A 222 17.37 -8.54 -6.79
CA GLY A 222 16.94 -7.45 -5.94
C GLY A 222 15.44 -7.28 -5.78
N ILE A 223 15.13 -6.20 -5.08
CA ILE A 223 13.77 -5.73 -4.83
C ILE A 223 13.68 -4.32 -5.40
N THR A 224 12.71 -4.09 -6.28
CA THR A 224 12.27 -2.75 -6.67
C THR A 224 11.08 -2.38 -5.80
N GLY A 225 11.13 -1.18 -5.22
CA GLY A 225 10.00 -0.62 -4.50
C GLY A 225 9.49 0.64 -5.18
N GLN A 226 8.17 0.82 -5.17
CA GLN A 226 7.50 2.03 -5.60
C GLN A 226 6.57 2.51 -4.50
N PHE A 227 6.65 3.79 -4.18
CA PHE A 227 5.80 4.45 -3.19
C PHE A 227 5.19 5.70 -3.79
N ASN A 228 3.86 5.72 -3.86
CA ASN A 228 3.09 6.88 -4.28
C ASN A 228 2.23 7.34 -3.10
N MET A 229 2.13 8.65 -2.87
CA MET A 229 1.30 9.20 -1.80
C MET A 229 0.80 10.59 -2.15
N ARG A 230 -0.42 10.89 -1.71
CA ARG A 230 -1.01 12.21 -1.78
C ARG A 230 -1.92 12.47 -0.60
N LYS A 231 -1.92 13.71 -0.09
CA LYS A 231 -2.80 14.14 1.01
C LYS A 231 -3.92 15.05 0.51
N PHE A 232 -5.08 14.92 1.13
CA PHE A 232 -6.28 15.69 0.82
C PHE A 232 -6.86 16.33 2.08
N ALA A 233 -6.88 17.66 2.09
CA ALA A 233 -7.48 18.45 3.16
C ALA A 233 -8.93 18.79 2.83
N THR A 234 -9.64 19.32 3.84
CA THR A 234 -10.97 19.90 3.68
C THR A 234 -10.93 21.13 2.76
N ARG A 235 -11.97 21.27 1.94
CA ARG A 235 -12.26 22.51 1.21
C ARG A 235 -13.31 23.30 1.99
N ASP A 236 -12.88 23.93 3.09
CA ASP A 236 -13.77 24.54 4.09
C ASP A 236 -14.77 25.53 3.49
N ASN A 237 -14.33 26.37 2.55
CA ASN A 237 -15.20 27.33 1.87
C ASN A 237 -16.38 26.68 1.12
N VAL A 238 -16.21 25.45 0.60
CA VAL A 238 -17.32 24.70 -0.03
C VAL A 238 -18.23 24.13 1.03
N ILE A 239 -17.66 23.59 2.11
CA ILE A 239 -18.43 23.01 3.23
C ILE A 239 -19.27 24.09 3.91
N ASP A 240 -18.71 25.28 4.14
CA ASP A 240 -19.39 26.41 4.77
C ASP A 240 -20.58 26.92 3.97
N GLN A 241 -20.55 26.78 2.65
CA GLN A 241 -21.65 27.15 1.76
C GLN A 241 -22.74 26.07 1.66
N MET A 242 -22.54 24.89 2.22
CA MET A 242 -23.57 23.84 2.26
C MET A 242 -24.74 24.26 3.16
N THR A 243 -25.95 23.85 2.78
CA THR A 243 -27.13 24.07 3.63
C THR A 243 -27.01 23.28 4.93
N LYS A 244 -27.67 23.75 6.00
CA LYS A 244 -27.68 23.05 7.30
C LYS A 244 -28.22 21.63 7.16
N GLU A 245 -29.21 21.43 6.29
CA GLU A 245 -29.78 20.13 5.98
C GLU A 245 -28.76 19.21 5.31
N ALA A 246 -27.96 19.74 4.37
CA ALA A 246 -26.92 18.96 3.68
C ALA A 246 -25.78 18.57 4.64
N LYS A 247 -25.35 19.49 5.52
CA LYS A 247 -24.36 19.21 6.57
C LYS A 247 -24.85 18.13 7.53
N LYS A 248 -26.07 18.30 8.07
CA LYS A 248 -26.70 17.33 8.96
C LYS A 248 -26.86 15.96 8.30
N HIS A 249 -27.36 15.93 7.07
CA HIS A 249 -27.57 14.70 6.33
C HIS A 249 -26.26 13.96 6.01
N ALA A 250 -25.15 14.68 5.78
CA ALA A 250 -23.83 14.07 5.62
C ALA A 250 -23.32 13.50 6.96
N ALA A 251 -23.42 14.27 8.05
CA ALA A 251 -22.97 13.84 9.38
C ALA A 251 -23.78 12.65 9.93
N ASP A 252 -25.11 12.66 9.76
CA ASP A 252 -26.00 11.60 10.25
C ASP A 252 -25.76 10.26 9.53
N ARG A 253 -25.30 10.29 8.28
CA ARG A 253 -24.98 9.09 7.49
C ARG A 253 -23.63 8.47 7.81
N MET A 254 -22.80 9.09 8.65
CA MET A 254 -21.60 8.42 9.14
C MET A 254 -21.93 7.29 10.14
N TRP A 255 -23.18 7.25 10.63
CA TRP A 255 -23.64 6.40 11.73
C TRP A 255 -24.53 5.21 11.32
N ALA A 256 -24.81 5.03 10.03
CA ALA A 256 -25.69 3.98 9.50
C ALA A 256 -24.91 2.98 8.65
#